data_AF-A0A4Q2KC96-F1
#
_entry.id   AF-A0A4Q2KC96-F1
#
_cell.length_a   1.000
_cell.length_b   1.000
_cell.length_c   1.000
_cell.angle_alpha   90.00
_cell.angle_beta   90.00
_cell.angle_gamma   90.00
#
_symmetry.space_group_name_H-M   'P 1'
#
loop_
_entity.id
_entity.type
_entity.pdbx_description
1 polymer ?
#
loop_
_entity_poly.entity_id
_entity_poly.type
_entity_poly.pdbx_seq_one_letter_code
_entity_poly.pdbx_strand_id
1 'polypeptide(L)'
;MEKQIKVERETYEKNEKTYYSYFIKGTVRGKDARVLIVPPDNGGYKVLDIVFGAEMEAELVLKPYEITDENTGKVIKGNTYAVHTQDEDGTEYECAVKPFRASDKTLLNMLLNKKSA
;
A
#
# COMPACT_ATOMS: atom_id res chain seq x y z
N MET A 1 20.14 -4.07 -2.74
CA MET A 1 19.01 -3.63 -1.89
C MET A 1 17.83 -3.37 -2.82
N GLU A 2 16.79 -4.18 -2.75
CA GLU A 2 15.52 -3.85 -3.43
C GLU A 2 15.05 -2.50 -2.87
N LYS A 3 14.67 -1.56 -3.77
CA LYS A 3 14.21 -0.24 -3.35
C LYS A 3 12.89 -0.42 -2.61
N GLN A 4 12.93 -0.31 -1.29
CA GLN A 4 11.76 -0.46 -0.45
C GLN A 4 10.76 0.64 -0.79
N ILE A 5 9.53 0.23 -1.13
CA ILE A 5 8.47 1.17 -1.48
C ILE A 5 7.90 1.71 -0.18
N LYS A 6 7.86 3.04 -0.08
CA LYS A 6 7.26 3.73 1.05
C LYS A 6 5.83 4.14 0.73
N VAL A 7 4.99 4.09 1.76
CA VAL A 7 3.67 4.70 1.77
C VAL A 7 3.80 5.99 2.56
N GLU A 8 3.41 7.09 1.93
CA GLU A 8 3.36 8.42 2.54
C GLU A 8 1.92 8.74 2.96
N ARG A 9 1.75 9.66 3.92
CA ARG A 9 0.46 10.27 4.23
C ARG A 9 0.51 11.79 4.18
N GLU A 10 -0.63 12.42 3.93
CA GLU A 10 -0.79 13.87 4.05
C GLU A 10 -2.19 14.19 4.58
N THR A 11 -2.38 15.39 5.14
CA THR A 11 -3.68 15.82 5.61
C THR A 11 -4.52 16.46 4.50
N TYR A 12 -5.83 16.29 4.57
CA TYR A 12 -6.80 17.02 3.76
C TYR A 12 -8.03 17.38 4.59
N GLU A 13 -8.70 18.47 4.22
CA GLU A 13 -9.91 18.94 4.87
C GLU A 13 -11.16 18.44 4.15
N LYS A 14 -12.14 17.93 4.90
CA LYS A 14 -13.46 17.55 4.39
C LYS A 14 -14.52 17.73 5.48
N ASN A 15 -15.60 18.45 5.17
CA ASN A 15 -16.68 18.70 6.13
C ASN A 15 -16.15 19.25 7.48
N GLU A 16 -15.24 20.23 7.43
CA GLU A 16 -14.63 20.87 8.61
C GLU A 16 -13.82 19.91 9.51
N LYS A 17 -13.42 18.75 8.96
CA LYS A 17 -12.58 17.77 9.64
C LYS A 17 -11.33 17.50 8.82
N THR A 18 -10.20 17.42 9.51
CA THR A 18 -8.92 16.98 8.96
C THR A 18 -8.85 15.45 8.91
N TYR A 19 -8.43 14.91 7.78
CA TYR A 19 -8.23 13.48 7.55
C TYR A 19 -6.86 13.21 6.94
N TYR A 20 -6.36 11.99 7.09
CA TYR A 20 -5.19 11.54 6.35
C TYR A 20 -5.56 10.88 5.02
N SER A 21 -4.85 11.24 3.96
CA SER A 21 -4.78 10.51 2.69
C SER A 21 -3.48 9.73 2.64
N TYR A 22 -3.54 8.45 2.24
CA TYR A 22 -2.41 7.55 2.17
C TYR A 22 -2.08 7.20 0.72
N PHE A 23 -0.81 7.27 0.34
CA PHE A 23 -0.41 7.14 -1.06
C PHE A 23 1.04 6.67 -1.24
N ILE A 24 1.34 6.17 -2.44
CA ILE A 24 2.70 5.85 -2.88
C ILE A 24 3.07 6.81 -4.00
N LYS A 25 4.24 7.43 -3.92
CA LYS A 25 4.82 8.21 -5.02
C LYS A 25 5.85 7.40 -5.80
N GLY A 26 5.96 7.70 -7.08
CA GLY A 26 7.02 7.19 -7.93
C GLY A 26 6.97 7.82 -9.31
N THR A 27 7.83 7.37 -10.21
CA THR A 27 7.88 7.88 -11.59
C THR A 27 7.70 6.73 -12.57
N VAL A 28 6.77 6.83 -13.53
CA VAL A 28 6.56 5.86 -14.61
C VAL A 28 6.85 6.56 -15.94
N ARG A 29 7.88 6.10 -16.68
CA ARG A 29 8.30 6.68 -17.98
C ARG A 29 8.51 8.21 -17.92
N GLY A 30 9.14 8.70 -16.86
CA GLY A 30 9.41 10.14 -16.67
C GLY A 30 8.18 10.97 -16.27
N LYS A 31 7.05 10.33 -15.97
CA LYS A 31 5.86 10.99 -15.43
C LYS A 31 5.69 10.62 -13.96
N ASP A 32 5.40 11.61 -13.13
CA ASP A 32 5.10 11.36 -11.72
C ASP A 32 3.78 10.60 -11.61
N ALA A 33 3.81 9.55 -10.79
CA ALA A 33 2.68 8.70 -10.47
C ALA A 33 2.43 8.80 -8.98
N ARG A 34 1.16 8.99 -8.63
CA ARG A 34 0.67 8.96 -7.27
C ARG A 34 -0.44 7.92 -7.18
N VAL A 35 -0.23 6.92 -6.34
CA VAL A 35 -1.15 5.79 -6.15
C VAL A 35 -1.85 5.98 -4.82
N LEU A 36 -3.16 6.19 -4.82
CA LEU A 36 -3.93 6.19 -3.59
C LEU A 36 -4.11 4.76 -3.09
N ILE A 37 -3.89 4.56 -1.79
CA ILE A 37 -4.18 3.31 -1.11
C ILE A 37 -5.17 3.53 0.02
N VAL A 38 -5.97 2.51 0.30
CA VAL A 38 -6.99 2.53 1.34
C VAL A 38 -7.01 1.20 2.08
N PRO A 39 -7.45 1.18 3.34
CA PRO A 39 -7.77 -0.07 4.02
C PRO A 39 -8.96 -0.79 3.34
N PRO A 40 -9.16 -2.10 3.59
CA PRO A 40 -10.29 -2.86 3.08
C PRO A 40 -11.66 -2.27 3.47
N ASP A 41 -11.75 -1.69 4.66
CA ASP A 41 -12.94 -1.10 5.28
C ASP A 41 -12.62 0.20 6.06
N ASN A 42 -13.67 0.90 6.52
CA ASN A 42 -13.54 2.18 7.20
C ASN A 42 -12.84 2.10 8.57
N GLY A 43 -12.96 0.99 9.29
CA GLY A 43 -12.28 0.78 10.57
C GLY A 43 -10.77 0.70 10.41
N GLY A 44 -10.30 0.20 9.26
CA GLY A 44 -8.87 0.11 8.95
C GLY A 44 -8.13 1.45 8.88
N TYR A 45 -8.81 2.59 8.76
CA TYR A 45 -8.13 3.89 8.84
C TYR A 45 -7.58 4.14 10.24
N LYS A 46 -8.27 3.68 11.29
CA LYS A 46 -7.76 3.76 12.66
C LYS A 46 -6.52 2.88 12.84
N VAL A 47 -6.46 1.75 12.14
CA VAL A 47 -5.29 0.87 12.14
C VAL A 47 -4.12 1.55 11.42
N LEU A 48 -4.36 2.20 10.27
CA LEU A 48 -3.32 2.99 9.60
C LEU A 48 -2.78 4.13 10.48
N ASP A 49 -3.66 4.84 11.21
CA ASP A 49 -3.22 5.88 12.14
C ASP A 49 -2.28 5.32 13.22
N ILE A 50 -2.54 4.10 13.71
CA ILE A 50 -1.68 3.40 14.67
C ILE A 50 -0.36 2.97 14.02
N VAL A 51 -0.41 2.33 12.85
CA VAL A 51 0.79 1.85 12.12
C VAL A 51 1.73 3.02 11.82
N PHE A 52 1.22 4.15 11.37
CA PHE A 52 2.07 5.33 11.11
C PHE A 52 2.56 6.01 12.40
N GLY A 53 1.83 5.90 13.51
CA GLY A 53 2.12 6.64 14.73
C GLY A 53 2.25 8.14 14.45
N ALA A 54 3.40 8.73 14.80
CA ALA A 54 3.73 10.13 14.53
C ALA A 54 4.38 10.36 13.14
N GLU A 55 4.78 9.30 12.45
CA GLU A 55 5.56 9.40 11.21
C GLU A 55 4.68 9.77 10.01
N MET A 56 5.33 10.24 8.94
CA MET A 56 4.67 10.60 7.68
C MET A 56 4.88 9.56 6.58
N GLU A 57 5.73 8.57 6.83
CA GLU A 57 6.03 7.48 5.91
C GLU A 57 6.10 6.13 6.65
N ALA A 58 5.68 5.07 5.98
CA ALA A 58 5.76 3.69 6.46
C ALA A 58 6.08 2.74 5.30
N GLU A 59 6.35 1.48 5.57
CA GLU A 59 6.81 0.52 4.57
C GLU A 59 5.66 -0.19 3.89
N LEU A 60 5.69 -0.30 2.56
CA LEU A 60 4.80 -1.19 1.83
C LEU A 60 5.42 -2.59 1.81
N VAL A 61 4.72 -3.55 2.40
CA VAL A 61 5.03 -4.98 2.33
C VAL A 61 4.17 -5.64 1.26
N LEU A 62 4.81 -6.38 0.37
CA LEU A 62 4.15 -7.24 -0.62
C LEU A 62 4.07 -8.65 -0.06
N LYS A 63 2.87 -9.22 -0.01
CA LYS A 63 2.62 -10.59 0.43
C LYS A 63 2.19 -11.42 -0.78
N PRO A 64 3.10 -12.22 -1.38
CA PRO A 64 2.74 -13.04 -2.52
C PRO A 64 1.73 -14.10 -2.12
N TYR A 65 0.78 -14.37 -3.00
CA TYR A 65 -0.17 -15.46 -2.86
C TYR A 65 -0.23 -16.30 -4.14
N GLU A 66 -0.58 -17.55 -3.97
CA GLU A 66 -0.86 -18.50 -5.04
C GLU A 66 -2.14 -19.26 -4.67
N ILE A 67 -3.15 -19.16 -5.54
CA ILE A 67 -4.43 -19.85 -5.38
C ILE A 67 -4.59 -20.77 -6.57
N THR A 68 -4.77 -22.06 -6.30
CA THR A 68 -5.13 -23.04 -7.33
C THR A 68 -6.65 -23.23 -7.28
N ASP A 69 -7.31 -22.92 -8.39
CA ASP A 69 -8.73 -23.26 -8.56
C ASP A 69 -8.86 -24.77 -8.75
N GLU A 70 -9.38 -25.46 -7.73
CA GLU A 70 -9.51 -26.92 -7.70
C GLU A 70 -10.43 -27.46 -8.81
N ASN A 71 -11.36 -26.65 -9.33
CA ASN A 71 -12.30 -27.08 -10.36
C ASN A 71 -11.70 -26.96 -11.77
N THR A 72 -10.83 -25.98 -11.99
CA THR A 72 -10.26 -25.68 -13.32
C THR A 72 -8.78 -26.03 -13.45
N GLY A 73 -8.10 -26.31 -12.33
CA GLY A 73 -6.64 -26.47 -12.26
C GLY A 73 -5.87 -25.16 -12.49
N LYS A 74 -6.57 -24.02 -12.58
CA LYS A 74 -5.95 -22.74 -12.91
C LYS A 74 -5.21 -22.17 -11.69
N VAL A 75 -3.93 -21.89 -11.87
CA VAL A 75 -3.09 -21.22 -10.86
C VAL A 75 -3.19 -19.70 -11.02
N ILE A 76 -3.60 -19.01 -9.96
CA ILE A 76 -3.69 -17.55 -9.86
C ILE A 76 -2.63 -17.07 -8.88
N LYS A 77 -1.65 -16.30 -9.37
CA LYS A 77 -0.61 -15.68 -8.55
C LYS A 77 -0.84 -14.17 -8.44
N GLY A 78 -0.47 -13.59 -7.31
CA GLY A 78 -0.53 -12.15 -7.11
C GLY A 78 0.15 -11.72 -5.83
N ASN A 79 -0.03 -10.44 -5.47
CA ASN A 79 0.39 -9.91 -4.18
C ASN A 79 -0.82 -9.27 -3.49
N THR A 80 -0.96 -9.52 -2.18
CA THR A 80 -1.65 -8.61 -1.28
C THR A 80 -0.65 -7.59 -0.75
N TYR A 81 -1.16 -6.49 -0.19
CA TYR A 81 -0.33 -5.37 0.26
C TYR A 81 -0.66 -5.03 1.70
N ALA A 82 0.37 -4.64 2.45
CA ALA A 82 0.23 -4.15 3.80
C ALA A 82 1.16 -2.97 4.05
N VAL A 83 0.76 -2.06 4.93
CA VAL A 83 1.65 -1.05 5.51
C VAL A 83 2.21 -1.62 6.80
N HIS A 84 3.52 -1.55 6.99
CA HIS A 84 4.25 -2.10 8.12
C HIS A 84 5.17 -1.06 8.77
N THR A 85 5.23 -1.09 10.09
CA THR A 85 6.21 -0.38 10.93
C THR A 85 6.62 -1.27 12.09
N GLN A 86 7.78 -0.97 12.68
CA GLN A 86 8.30 -1.67 13.85
C GLN A 86 8.88 -0.65 14.83
N ASP A 87 8.51 -0.77 16.10
CA ASP A 87 9.07 0.07 17.18
C ASP A 87 10.47 -0.41 17.59
N GLU A 88 11.19 0.41 18.36
CA GLU A 88 12.55 0.11 18.83
C GLU A 88 12.64 -1.19 19.67
N ASP A 89 11.55 -1.57 20.33
CA ASP A 89 11.46 -2.80 21.13
C ASP A 89 11.13 -4.06 20.31
N GLY A 90 10.95 -3.90 18.99
CA GLY A 90 10.63 -4.98 18.05
C GLY A 90 9.14 -5.23 17.85
N THR A 91 8.25 -4.46 18.50
CA THR A 91 6.80 -4.58 18.28
C THR A 91 6.44 -4.22 16.85
N GLU A 92 5.81 -5.15 16.12
CA GLU A 92 5.40 -4.96 14.73
C GLU A 92 3.93 -4.52 14.63
N TYR A 93 3.68 -3.54 13.77
CA TYR A 93 2.34 -3.07 13.44
C TYR A 93 2.10 -3.21 11.95
N GLU A 94 0.92 -3.74 11.59
CA GLU A 94 0.57 -3.95 10.20
C GLU A 94 -0.89 -3.59 9.90
N CYS A 95 -1.12 -2.95 8.75
CA CYS A 95 -2.45 -2.73 8.20
C CYS A 95 -2.52 -3.23 6.75
N ALA A 96 -3.44 -4.16 6.47
CA ALA A 96 -3.74 -4.54 5.09
C ALA A 96 -4.28 -3.34 4.30
N VAL A 97 -3.85 -3.20 3.05
CA VAL A 97 -4.25 -2.09 2.16
C VAL A 97 -4.51 -2.59 0.74
N LYS A 98 -5.29 -1.79 -0.01
CA LYS A 98 -5.56 -2.00 -1.43
C LYS A 98 -5.50 -0.68 -2.19
N PRO A 99 -5.19 -0.69 -3.50
CA PRO A 99 -5.35 0.49 -4.33
C PRO A 99 -6.79 1.00 -4.28
N PHE A 100 -6.98 2.32 -4.17
CA PHE A 100 -8.32 2.91 -4.04
C PHE A 100 -9.17 2.70 -5.29
N ARG A 101 -8.58 2.90 -6.48
CA ARG A 101 -9.27 2.78 -7.77
C ARG A 101 -8.56 1.77 -8.67
N ALA A 102 -9.24 1.39 -9.75
CA ALA A 102 -8.63 0.56 -10.80
C ALA A 102 -7.39 1.21 -11.42
N SER A 103 -7.40 2.55 -11.60
CA SER A 103 -6.23 3.30 -12.07
C SER A 103 -5.06 3.24 -11.08
N ASP A 104 -5.34 3.35 -9.78
CA ASP A 104 -4.32 3.22 -8.74
C ASP A 104 -3.70 1.82 -8.78
N LYS A 105 -4.50 0.77 -8.99
CA LYS A 105 -4.00 -0.61 -9.16
C LYS A 105 -3.08 -0.72 -10.37
N THR A 106 -3.47 -0.14 -11.51
CA THR A 106 -2.65 -0.15 -12.72
C THR A 106 -1.34 0.61 -12.52
N LEU A 107 -1.37 1.79 -11.89
CA LEU A 107 -0.17 2.57 -11.59
C LEU A 107 0.74 1.85 -10.60
N LEU A 108 0.18 1.23 -9.55
CA LEU A 108 0.94 0.41 -8.62
C LEU A 108 1.65 -0.72 -9.36
N ASN A 109 0.94 -1.46 -10.20
CA ASN A 109 1.56 -2.52 -11.01
C ASN A 109 2.68 -1.97 -11.92
N MET A 110 2.51 -0.79 -12.52
CA MET A 110 3.58 -0.15 -13.30
C MET A 110 4.80 0.22 -12.45
N LEU A 111 4.60 0.64 -11.19
CA LEU A 111 5.67 0.93 -10.25
C LEU A 111 6.38 -0.34 -9.77
N LEU A 112 5.64 -1.41 -9.47
CA LEU A 112 6.17 -2.69 -8.99
C LEU A 112 6.87 -3.50 -10.10
N ASN A 113 6.34 -3.44 -11.34
CA ASN A 113 6.90 -4.12 -12.51
C ASN A 113 8.20 -3.49 -13.01
N LYS A 114 8.77 -2.53 -12.29
CA LYS A 114 10.17 -2.10 -12.50
C LYS A 114 11.20 -3.16 -12.09
N LYS A 115 10.80 -4.40 -11.79
CA LYS A 115 11.72 -5.54 -11.70
C LYS A 115 12.37 -5.79 -13.08
N SER A 116 13.58 -5.26 -13.20
CA SER A 116 14.73 -5.81 -13.92
C SER A 116 14.58 -5.93 -15.44
N ALA A 117 14.94 -4.85 -16.15
CA ALA A 117 15.75 -5.01 -17.35
C ALA A 117 17.22 -5.12 -16.91
#